data_AF-A0A843JU92-F1
#
_entry.id   AF-A0A843JU92-F1
#
_cell.length_a   1.000
_cell.length_b   1.000
_cell.length_c   1.000
_cell.angle_alpha   90.00
_cell.angle_beta   90.00
_cell.angle_gamma   90.00
#
_symmetry.space_group_name_H-M   'P 1'
#
loop_
_entity.id
_entity.type
_entity.pdbx_description
1 polymer ?
#
loop_
_entity_poly.entity_id
_entity_poly.type
_entity_poly.pdbx_seq_one_letter_code
_entity_poly.pdbx_strand_id
1 'polypeptide(L)' 'MAIEVKGQQLVDNKELKSLAAFIEENHPKKAIIISNESEARRVGPISVLPWRAFLEELWAGEIVS' A
#
# COMPACT_ATOMS: atom_id res chain seq x y z
N MET A 1 1.20 6.40 9.45
CA MET A 1 1.10 5.41 8.36
C MET A 1 0.02 5.88 7.41
N ALA A 2 0.19 5.66 6.11
CA ALA A 2 -0.80 5.94 5.09
C ALA A 2 -1.23 4.63 4.41
N ILE A 3 -2.54 4.44 4.26
CA ILE A 3 -3.14 3.26 3.63
C ILE A 3 -4.16 3.73 2.61
N GLU A 4 -4.06 3.22 1.37
CA GLU A 4 -5.06 3.41 0.32
C GLU A 4 -5.53 2.05 -0.19
N VAL A 5 -6.84 1.87 -0.42
CA VAL A 5 -7.42 0.58 -0.83
C VAL A 5 -8.00 0.68 -2.23
N LYS A 6 -7.64 -0.26 -3.11
CA LYS A 6 -8.10 -0.36 -4.49
C LYS A 6 -8.76 -1.71 -4.73
N GLY A 7 -9.93 -1.71 -5.38
CA GLY A 7 -10.60 -2.94 -5.81
C GLY A 7 -10.02 -3.56 -7.09
N GLN A 8 -8.99 -2.95 -7.69
CA GLN A 8 -8.44 -3.35 -8.98
C GLN A 8 -7.46 -4.53 -8.87
N GLN A 9 -7.39 -5.34 -9.92
CA GLN A 9 -6.45 -6.46 -10.04
C GLN A 9 -5.00 -6.02 -10.29
N LEU A 10 -4.80 -4.81 -10.82
CA LEU A 10 -3.48 -4.24 -11.06
C LEU A 10 -3.55 -2.74 -10.82
N VAL A 11 -2.74 -2.23 -9.90
CA VAL A 11 -2.64 -0.79 -9.61
C VAL A 11 -1.70 -0.16 -10.62
N ASP A 12 -2.20 0.73 -11.48
CA ASP A 12 -1.34 1.39 -12.46
C ASP A 12 -0.52 2.54 -11.84
N ASN A 13 0.47 3.05 -12.57
CA ASN A 13 1.31 4.16 -12.09
C ASN A 13 0.53 5.47 -11.86
N LYS A 14 -0.65 5.65 -12.47
CA LYS A 14 -1.47 6.85 -12.29
C LYS A 14 -2.18 6.81 -10.95
N GLU A 15 -2.63 5.64 -10.52
CA GLU A 15 -3.24 5.42 -9.22
C GLU A 15 -2.27 5.65 -8.05
N LEU A 16 -0.95 5.54 -8.29
CA LEU A 16 0.06 5.82 -7.27
C LEU A 16 0.20 7.32 -6.95
N LYS A 17 -0.29 8.22 -7.81
CA LYS A 17 -0.04 9.66 -7.71
C LYS A 17 -0.70 10.30 -6.49
N SER A 18 -1.90 9.85 -6.11
CA SER A 18 -2.60 10.36 -4.91
C SER A 18 -1.78 10.11 -3.66
N LEU A 19 -1.36 8.87 -3.46
CA LEU A 19 -0.55 8.49 -2.31
C LEU A 19 0.84 9.11 -2.36
N ALA A 20 1.45 9.24 -3.54
CA ALA A 20 2.74 9.92 -3.69
C ALA A 20 2.68 11.38 -3.23
N ALA A 21 1.67 12.15 -3.67
CA ALA A 21 1.49 13.53 -3.22
C ALA A 21 1.26 13.62 -1.69
N PHE A 22 0.49 12.69 -1.13
CA PHE A 22 0.30 12.61 0.31
C PHE A 22 1.62 12.33 1.07
N ILE A 23 2.48 11.46 0.53
CA ILE A 23 3.79 11.15 1.12
C ILE A 23 4.69 12.38 1.14
N GLU A 24 4.72 13.16 0.06
CA GLU A 24 5.52 14.38 -0.05
C GLU A 24 5.13 15.44 1.00
N GLU A 25 3.85 15.53 1.34
CA GLU A 25 3.37 16.49 2.33
C GLU A 25 3.51 15.97 3.77
N ASN A 26 3.12 14.72 4.02
CA ASN A 26 2.88 14.22 5.37
C ASN A 26 3.98 13.27 5.90
N HIS A 27 4.93 12.86 5.04
CA HIS A 27 6.10 12.06 5.42
C HIS A 27 5.77 10.84 6.31
N PRO A 28 4.78 9.99 5.95
CA PRO A 28 4.39 8.87 6.78
C PRO A 28 5.51 7.82 6.87
N LYS A 29 5.69 7.20 8.04
CA LYS A 29 6.67 6.10 8.24
C LYS A 29 6.47 4.88 7.33
N LYS A 30 5.22 4.60 6.93
CA LYS A 30 4.82 3.50 6.05
C LYS A 30 3.73 4.03 5.11
N ALA A 31 3.79 3.64 3.84
CA ALA A 31 2.79 3.93 2.82
C ALA A 31 2.43 2.64 2.08
N ILE A 32 1.17 2.24 2.14
CA ILE A 32 0.70 0.95 1.63
C ILE A 32 -0.51 1.17 0.73
N ILE A 33 -0.51 0.54 -0.44
CA ILE A 33 -1.69 0.33 -1.27
C ILE A 33 -2.12 -1.11 -1.13
N ILE A 34 -3.39 -1.32 -0.79
CA ILE A 34 -3.99 -2.65 -0.72
C ILE A 34 -4.77 -2.87 -2.02
N SER A 35 -4.50 -3.97 -2.72
CA SER A 35 -5.15 -4.29 -4.00
C SER A 35 -5.51 -5.77 -4.13
N ASN A 36 -6.11 -6.13 -5.28
CA ASN A 36 -6.36 -7.52 -5.68
C ASN A 36 -5.22 -8.07 -6.58
N GLU A 37 -4.03 -7.47 -6.57
CA GLU A 37 -2.85 -8.04 -7.22
C GLU A 37 -2.53 -9.42 -6.65
N SER A 38 -2.01 -10.32 -7.47
CA SER A 38 -1.62 -11.66 -7.02
C SER A 38 -0.30 -11.65 -6.24
N GLU A 39 0.55 -10.66 -6.50
CA GLU A 39 1.89 -10.56 -5.94
C GLU A 39 2.09 -9.19 -5.30
N ALA A 40 2.79 -9.19 -4.16
CA ALA A 40 3.26 -7.95 -3.56
C ALA A 40 4.38 -7.35 -4.40
N ARG A 41 4.41 -6.02 -4.50
CA ARG A 41 5.51 -5.29 -5.14
C ARG A 41 5.74 -3.95 -4.47
N ARG A 42 6.87 -3.33 -4.82
CA ARG A 42 7.27 -2.03 -4.29
C ARG A 42 7.49 -1.04 -5.43
N VAL A 43 6.96 0.17 -5.26
CA VAL A 43 7.18 1.29 -6.17
C VAL A 43 7.68 2.48 -5.36
N GLY A 44 9.01 2.66 -5.36
CA GLY A 44 9.67 3.66 -4.51
C GLY A 44 9.35 3.46 -3.02
N PRO A 45 8.76 4.45 -2.33
CA PRO A 45 8.38 4.33 -0.92
C PRO A 45 7.05 3.60 -0.70
N ILE A 46 6.29 3.27 -1.75
CA ILE A 46 4.96 2.67 -1.66
C ILE A 46 5.09 1.14 -1.76
N SER A 47 4.56 0.42 -0.78
CA SER A 47 4.31 -1.02 -0.88
C SER A 47 2.91 -1.26 -1.45
N VAL A 48 2.80 -2.09 -2.48
CA VAL A 48 1.52 -2.58 -3.00
C VAL A 48 1.35 -4.02 -2.54
N LEU A 49 0.32 -4.29 -1.75
CA LEU A 49 0.08 -5.58 -1.12
C LEU A 49 -1.26 -6.17 -1.58
N PRO A 50 -1.30 -7.48 -1.91
CA PRO A 50 -2.55 -8.22 -1.98
C PRO A 50 -3.28 -8.12 -0.63
N TRP A 51 -4.60 -7.92 -0.66
CA TRP A 51 -5.37 -7.77 0.57
C TRP A 51 -5.16 -8.91 1.56
N ARG A 52 -5.00 -10.16 1.10
CA ARG A 52 -4.76 -11.31 1.97
C ARG A 52 -3.46 -11.17 2.76
N ALA A 53 -2.38 -10.84 2.06
CA ALA A 53 -1.07 -10.62 2.67
C ALA A 53 -1.12 -9.45 3.67
N PHE A 54 -1.79 -8.35 3.32
CA PHE A 54 -1.96 -7.22 4.23
C PHE A 54 -2.70 -7.64 5.52
N LEU A 55 -3.80 -8.40 5.43
CA LEU A 55 -4.53 -8.84 6.63
C LEU A 55 -3.69 -9.86 7.43
N GLU A 56 -2.95 -10.76 6.79
CA GLU A 56 -2.06 -11.69 7.49
C GLU A 56 -0.99 -10.93 8.31
N GLU A 57 -0.28 -9.99 7.68
CA GLU A 57 0.73 -9.16 8.35
C GLU A 57 0.11 -8.24 9.43
N LEU A 58 -1.09 -7.71 9.18
CA LEU A 58 -1.80 -6.86 10.13
C LEU A 58 -2.17 -7.62 11.40
N TRP A 59 -2.74 -8.82 11.28
CA TRP A 59 -3.13 -9.64 12.44
C TRP A 59 -1.92 -10.25 13.15
N ALA A 60 -0.80 -10.44 12.45
CA ALA A 60 0.46 -10.84 13.07
C ALA A 60 1.12 -9.72 13.91
N GLY A 61 0.65 -8.47 13.79
CA GLY A 61 1.24 -7.31 14.47
C GLY A 61 2.42 -6.66 13.73
N GLU A 62 2.68 -7.04 12.48
CA GLU A 62 3.82 -6.56 11.68
C GLU A 62 3.56 -5.16 11.07
N ILE A 63 2.29 -4.80 10.87
CA ILE A 63 1.89 -3.52 10.25
C ILE A 63 1.70 -2.41 11.30
N VAL A 64 0.93 -2.68 12.35
CA VAL A 64 0.68 -1.79 13.51
C VAL A 64 1.38 -2.36 14.73
N SER A 65 2.64 -1.97 14.91
CA SER A 65 3.38 -2.11 16.16
C SER A 65 3.79 -0.74 16.67
#